data_AF-F0GFZ1-F1
#
_entry.id   AF-F0GFZ1-F1
#
_cell.length_a   1.000
_cell.length_b   1.000
_cell.length_c   1.000
_cell.angle_alpha   90.00
_cell.angle_beta   90.00
_cell.angle_gamma   90.00
#
_symmetry.space_group_name_H-M   'P 1'
#
loop_
_entity.id
_entity.type
_entity.pdbx_description
1 polymer ?
#
loop_
_entity_poly.entity_id
_entity_poly.type
_entity_poly.pdbx_seq_one_letter_code
_entity_poly.pdbx_strand_id
1 'polypeptide(L)' 'FPHPRLLAALAAKRIGVETMDFQAACRTYNILMAEGRKVAAALLIER' A
#
# COMPACT_ATOMS: atom_id res chain seq x y z
N PHE A 1 11.73 -3.30 -4.70
CA PHE A 1 10.43 -2.98 -5.33
C PHE A 1 9.81 -4.26 -5.90
N PRO A 2 8.50 -4.47 -5.75
CA PRO A 2 7.81 -5.69 -6.19
C PRO A 2 7.85 -5.82 -7.72
N HIS A 3 8.07 -7.04 -8.20
CA HIS A 3 8.06 -7.32 -9.63
C HIS A 3 6.66 -7.04 -10.22
N PRO A 4 6.51 -6.41 -11.41
CA PRO A 4 5.20 -6.02 -11.96
C PRO A 4 4.19 -7.16 -12.05
N ARG A 5 4.65 -8.39 -12.30
CA ARG A 5 3.82 -9.60 -12.30
C ARG A 5 3.02 -9.80 -11.01
N LEU A 6 3.55 -9.40 -9.84
CA LEU A 6 2.85 -9.49 -8.56
C LEU A 6 1.72 -8.45 -8.45
N LEU A 7 1.85 -7.30 -9.12
CA LEU A 7 0.89 -6.21 -9.07
C LEU A 7 -0.16 -6.27 -10.19
N ALA A 8 0.06 -7.07 -11.22
CA ALA A 8 -0.80 -7.15 -12.42
C ALA A 8 -2.29 -7.38 -12.08
N ALA A 9 -2.57 -8.28 -11.13
CA ALA A 9 -3.95 -8.57 -10.71
C ALA A 9 -4.63 -7.39 -9.99
N LEU A 10 -3.86 -6.60 -9.22
CA LEU A 10 -4.35 -5.41 -8.53
C LEU A 10 -4.56 -4.25 -9.53
N ALA A 11 -3.62 -4.07 -10.45
CA ALA A 11 -3.70 -3.07 -11.52
C ALA A 11 -4.91 -3.31 -12.45
N ALA A 12 -5.18 -4.56 -12.82
CA ALA A 12 -6.36 -4.93 -13.60
C ALA A 12 -7.69 -4.57 -12.90
N LYS A 13 -7.69 -4.55 -11.57
CA LYS A 13 -8.82 -4.10 -10.73
C LYS A 13 -8.77 -2.61 -10.38
N ARG A 14 -7.86 -1.84 -10.99
CA ARG A 14 -7.65 -0.40 -10.75
C ARG A 14 -7.29 -0.08 -9.29
N ILE A 15 -6.59 -1.00 -8.62
CA ILE A 15 -6.05 -0.80 -7.27
C ILE A 15 -4.61 -0.31 -7.40
N GLY A 16 -4.36 0.94 -7.00
CA GLY A 16 -3.01 1.50 -6.94
C GLY A 16 -2.19 0.86 -5.83
N VAL A 17 -0.91 0.58 -6.09
CA VAL A 17 0.01 0.03 -5.09
C VAL A 17 1.24 0.93 -5.02
N GLU A 18 1.54 1.39 -3.82
CA GLU A 18 2.74 2.15 -3.51
C GLU A 18 3.59 1.36 -2.53
N THR A 19 4.91 1.44 -2.69
CA THR A 19 5.86 0.87 -1.73
C THR A 19 6.71 1.97 -1.13
N MET A 20 6.80 1.97 0.19
CA MET A 20 7.54 2.94 0.97
C MET A 20 8.08 2.26 2.25
N ASP A 21 8.89 2.97 3.02
CA ASP A 21 9.36 2.48 4.31
C ASP A 21 8.22 2.33 5.32
N PHE A 22 8.47 1.58 6.40
CA PHE A 22 7.46 1.24 7.41
C PHE A 22 6.81 2.48 8.05
N GLN A 23 7.60 3.50 8.40
CA GLN A 23 7.07 4.69 9.08
C GLN A 23 6.23 5.55 8.13
N ALA A 24 6.69 5.71 6.88
CA ALA A 24 5.93 6.38 5.84
C ALA A 24 4.61 5.65 5.56
N ALA A 25 4.62 4.31 5.47
CA ALA A 25 3.42 3.52 5.24
C ALA A 25 2.35 3.74 6.31
N CYS A 26 2.76 3.74 7.59
CA CYS A 26 1.84 4.02 8.71
C CYS A 26 1.26 5.44 8.65
N ARG A 27 2.09 6.45 8.33
CA ARG A 27 1.63 7.85 8.22
C ARG A 27 0.63 8.01 7.07
N THR A 28 0.98 7.53 5.88
CA THR A 28 0.14 7.61 4.69
C THR A 28 -1.18 6.87 4.89
N TYR A 29 -1.13 5.66 5.48
CA TYR A 29 -2.34 4.90 5.80
C TYR A 29 -3.28 5.70 6.70
N ASN A 30 -2.79 6.28 7.79
CA ASN A 30 -3.62 7.06 8.71
C ASN A 30 -4.25 8.29 8.03
N ILE A 31 -3.50 8.98 7.18
CA ILE A 31 -4.02 10.12 6.39
C ILE A 31 -5.15 9.65 5.47
N LEU A 32 -4.92 8.62 4.66
CA LEU A 32 -5.90 8.09 3.71
C LEU A 32 -7.15 7.53 4.41
N MET A 33 -6.97 6.90 5.56
CA MET A 33 -8.07 6.43 6.41
C MET A 33 -8.89 7.59 6.96
N ALA A 34 -8.25 8.65 7.46
CA ALA A 34 -8.93 9.83 7.99
C ALA A 34 -9.71 10.59 6.91
N GLU A 35 -9.24 10.56 5.65
CA GLU A 35 -9.95 11.07 4.48
C GLU A 35 -11.17 10.21 4.07
N GLY A 36 -11.40 9.07 4.72
CA GLY A 36 -12.50 8.15 4.39
C GLY A 36 -12.28 7.35 3.10
N ARG A 37 -11.03 7.26 2.62
CA ARG A 37 -10.69 6.51 1.40
C ARG A 37 -10.65 5.02 1.67
N LYS A 38 -10.94 4.22 0.63
CA LYS A 38 -10.72 2.77 0.66
C LYS A 38 -9.22 2.50 0.54
N VAL A 39 -8.57 2.20 1.66
CA VAL A 39 -7.12 1.95 1.74
C VAL A 39 -6.84 0.65 2.50
N ALA A 40 -5.76 -0.04 2.14
CA ALA A 40 -5.22 -1.18 2.86
C ALA A 40 -3.69 -1.05 2.94
N ALA A 41 -3.08 -1.54 4.01
CA ALA A 41 -1.63 -1.55 4.21
C ALA A 41 -1.13 -2.97 4.50
N ALA A 42 -0.02 -3.35 3.85
CA ALA A 42 0.73 -4.56 4.14
C ALA A 42 2.07 -4.15 4.77
N LEU A 43 2.22 -4.37 6.08
CA LEU A 43 3.39 -3.94 6.84
C LEU A 43 4.34 -5.13 7.02
N LEU A 44 5.58 -4.98 6.55
CA LEU A 44 6.65 -5.94 6.77
C LEU A 44 7.40 -5.53 8.05
N ILE A 45 7.51 -6.45 9.00
CA ILE A 45 8.17 -6.25 10.28
C ILE A 45 9.36 -7.20 10.33
N GLU A 46 10.55 -6.65 10.53
CA GLU A 46 11.77 -7.44 10.77
C GLU A 46 11.80 -7.90 12.24
N ARG A 47 12.46 -9.03 12.50
CA ARG A 47 12.65 -9.56 13.85
C ARG A 47 13.86 -8.95 14.54
#